data_AF-M2Z8Z6-F1
#
_entry.id   AF-M2Z8Z6-F1
#
_cell.length_a   1.000
_cell.length_b   1.000
_cell.length_c   1.000
_cell.angle_alpha   90.00
_cell.angle_beta   90.00
_cell.angle_gamma   90.00
#
_symmetry.space_group_name_H-M   'P 1'
#
loop_
_entity.id
_entity.type
_entity.pdbx_description
1 polymer ?
#
loop_
_entity_poly.entity_id
_entity_poly.type
_entity_poly.pdbx_seq_one_letter_code
_entity_poly.pdbx_strand_id
1 'polypeptide(L)'
;MARQDTIDDEDKVRLLRALAFQIHRKRPAEEALGELLEQESKGGRRRAFRAGVDSLAADGFTAAMAALGLFSDDALVLLGVLVESADHRLLSGGLGKIADLIEAKSP
;
A
#
# COMPACT_ATOMS: atom_id res chain seq x y z
N MET A 1 -20.85 17.08 2.53
CA MET A 1 -19.68 16.25 2.88
C MET A 1 -19.62 15.10 1.90
N ALA A 2 -18.74 15.17 0.91
CA ALA A 2 -18.56 14.07 -0.03
C ALA A 2 -17.93 12.88 0.71
N ARG A 3 -18.58 11.70 0.64
CA ARG A 3 -18.00 10.44 1.10
C ARG A 3 -16.85 10.11 0.15
N GLN A 4 -15.61 10.22 0.61
CA GLN A 4 -14.46 9.71 -0.11
C GLN A 4 -14.53 8.18 -0.06
N ASP A 5 -14.97 7.58 -1.16
CA ASP A 5 -14.95 6.12 -1.36
C ASP A 5 -13.57 5.63 -1.86
N THR A 6 -12.59 6.53 -1.98
CA THR A 6 -11.21 6.27 -2.40
C THR A 6 -10.22 6.98 -1.47
N ILE A 7 -9.01 6.45 -1.31
CA ILE A 7 -7.92 7.11 -0.58
C ILE A 7 -7.28 8.22 -1.41
N ASP A 8 -6.96 9.35 -0.76
CA ASP A 8 -6.24 10.45 -1.40
C ASP A 8 -4.72 10.26 -1.35
N ASP A 9 -3.96 11.19 -1.95
CA ASP A 9 -2.51 11.04 -2.04
C ASP A 9 -1.80 11.16 -0.69
N GLU A 10 -2.33 11.92 0.27
CA GLU A 10 -1.82 11.95 1.64
C GLU A 10 -2.00 10.59 2.33
N ASP A 11 -3.16 9.96 2.13
CA ASP A 11 -3.45 8.63 2.63
C ASP A 11 -2.53 7.57 2.04
N LYS A 12 -2.27 7.65 0.72
CA LYS A 12 -1.33 6.75 0.04
C LYS A 12 0.08 6.91 0.59
N VAL A 13 0.56 8.13 0.75
CA VAL A 13 1.88 8.42 1.31
C VAL A 13 2.00 7.85 2.72
N ARG A 14 1.02 8.10 3.60
CA ARG A 14 1.04 7.57 4.97
C ARG A 14 1.05 6.05 4.99
N LEU A 15 0.22 5.40 4.17
CA LEU A 15 0.16 3.94 4.08
C LEU A 15 1.48 3.36 3.58
N LEU A 16 2.04 3.91 2.49
CA LEU A 16 3.30 3.45 1.91
C LEU A 16 4.48 3.62 2.87
N ARG A 17 4.55 4.75 3.59
CA ARG A 17 5.59 5.00 4.60
C ARG A 17 5.47 4.02 5.78
N ALA A 18 4.24 3.78 6.26
CA ALA A 18 3.99 2.83 7.34
C ALA A 18 4.35 1.39 6.92
N LEU A 19 3.96 0.98 5.71
CA LEU A 19 4.27 -0.33 5.16
C LEU A 19 5.77 -0.52 4.95
N ALA A 20 6.44 0.49 4.36
CA ALA A 20 7.89 0.48 4.18
C ALA A 20 8.62 0.28 5.51
N PHE A 21 8.17 0.97 6.58
CA PHE A 21 8.74 0.82 7.93
C PHE A 21 8.56 -0.61 8.48
N GLN A 22 7.38 -1.21 8.32
CA GLN A 22 7.14 -2.58 8.79
C GLN A 22 7.97 -3.62 8.03
N ILE A 23 8.03 -3.52 6.70
CA ILE A 23 8.81 -4.42 5.85
C ILE A 23 10.31 -4.26 6.12
N HIS A 24 10.79 -3.04 6.36
CA HIS A 24 12.18 -2.79 6.77
C HIS A 24 12.55 -3.57 8.04
N ARG A 25 11.59 -3.73 8.95
CA ARG A 25 11.72 -4.53 10.18
C ARG A 25 11.49 -6.03 9.97
N LYS A 26 11.60 -6.50 8.72
CA LYS A 26 11.49 -7.91 8.29
C LYS A 26 10.10 -8.51 8.52
N ARG A 27 9.06 -7.69 8.60
CA ARG A 27 7.70 -8.21 8.58
C ARG A 27 7.32 -8.67 7.16
N PRO A 28 6.61 -9.80 7.01
CA PRO A 28 6.04 -10.19 5.73
C PRO A 28 5.13 -9.09 5.17
N ALA A 29 5.26 -8.81 3.87
CA ALA A 29 4.58 -7.68 3.24
C ALA A 29 3.05 -7.79 3.31
N GLU A 30 2.53 -9.00 3.10
CA GLU A 30 1.09 -9.28 3.13
C GLU A 30 0.49 -9.11 4.54
N GLU A 31 1.16 -9.65 5.55
CA GLU A 31 0.75 -9.49 6.96
C GLU A 31 0.81 -8.02 7.39
N ALA A 32 1.89 -7.32 7.04
CA ALA A 32 2.07 -5.90 7.37
C ALA A 32 0.99 -5.04 6.72
N LEU A 33 0.66 -5.30 5.45
CA LEU A 33 -0.41 -4.61 4.74
C LEU A 33 -1.78 -4.92 5.38
N GLY A 34 -2.06 -6.19 5.66
CA GLY A 34 -3.33 -6.62 6.27
C GLY A 34 -3.60 -5.89 7.59
N GLU A 35 -2.61 -5.82 8.47
CA GLU A 35 -2.76 -5.08 9.74
C GLU A 35 -2.98 -3.59 9.55
N LEU A 36 -2.27 -2.96 8.61
CA LEU A 36 -2.47 -1.53 8.31
C LEU A 36 -3.89 -1.27 7.79
N LEU A 37 -4.38 -2.11 6.86
CA LEU A 37 -5.73 -1.97 6.31
C LEU A 37 -6.82 -2.22 7.37
N GLU A 38 -6.58 -3.14 8.30
CA GLU A 38 -7.50 -3.40 9.41
C GLU A 38 -7.55 -2.22 10.38
N GLN A 39 -6.39 -1.66 10.74
CA GLN A 39 -6.30 -0.46 11.59
C GLN A 39 -7.05 0.72 10.95
N GLU A 40 -6.85 0.95 9.66
CA GLU A 40 -7.51 2.03 8.93
C GLU A 40 -9.03 1.81 8.80
N SER A 41 -9.45 0.57 8.60
CA SER A 41 -10.86 0.20 8.55
C SER A 41 -11.57 0.41 9.89
N LYS A 42 -10.90 0.07 11.01
CA LYS A 42 -11.38 0.30 12.38
C LYS A 42 -11.44 1.80 12.73
N GLY A 43 -10.57 2.61 12.14
CA GLY A 43 -10.55 4.08 12.28
C GLY A 43 -11.70 4.83 11.60
N GLY A 44 -12.77 4.14 11.17
CA GLY A 44 -13.93 4.75 10.53
C GLY A 44 -13.80 4.93 9.01
N ARG A 45 -12.69 4.51 8.42
CA ARG A 45 -12.41 4.66 6.97
C ARG A 45 -12.63 3.39 6.16
N ARG A 46 -13.39 2.46 6.72
CA ARG A 46 -13.69 1.14 6.12
C ARG A 46 -14.07 1.19 4.65
N ARG A 47 -14.82 2.21 4.19
CA ARG A 47 -15.23 2.31 2.78
C ARG A 47 -14.03 2.49 1.84
N ALA A 48 -13.14 3.43 2.15
CA ALA A 48 -11.99 3.76 1.31
C ALA A 48 -10.97 2.61 1.21
N PHE A 49 -10.84 1.80 2.27
CA PHE A 49 -9.89 0.68 2.33
C PHE A 49 -10.50 -0.68 2.01
N ARG A 50 -11.83 -0.78 1.85
CA ARG A 50 -12.52 -2.06 1.63
C ARG A 50 -11.98 -2.81 0.42
N ALA A 51 -11.78 -2.10 -0.71
CA ALA A 51 -11.29 -2.72 -1.93
C ALA A 51 -9.91 -3.37 -1.73
N GLY A 52 -9.03 -2.74 -0.96
CA GLY A 52 -7.74 -3.30 -0.58
C GLY A 52 -7.86 -4.52 0.32
N VAL A 53 -8.75 -4.49 1.33
CA VAL A 53 -8.99 -5.63 2.23
C VAL A 53 -9.53 -6.84 1.46
N ASP A 54 -10.55 -6.61 0.64
CA ASP A 54 -11.22 -7.66 -0.13
C ASP A 54 -10.22 -8.28 -1.15
N SER A 55 -9.41 -7.47 -1.82
CA SER A 55 -8.41 -7.93 -2.79
C SER A 55 -7.21 -8.63 -2.12
N LEU A 56 -6.79 -8.17 -0.94
CA LEU A 56 -5.71 -8.82 -0.18
C LEU A 56 -6.10 -10.25 0.18
N ALA A 57 -7.34 -10.46 0.62
CA ALA A 57 -7.84 -11.78 1.00
C ALA A 57 -8.04 -12.71 -0.21
N ALA A 58 -8.38 -12.17 -1.37
CA ALA A 58 -8.65 -12.95 -2.58
C ALA A 58 -7.39 -13.28 -3.39
N ASP A 59 -6.56 -12.26 -3.65
CA ASP A 59 -5.53 -12.29 -4.69
C ASP A 59 -4.14 -11.85 -4.17
N GLY A 60 -4.04 -11.51 -2.88
CA GLY A 60 -2.78 -11.22 -2.19
C GLY A 60 -2.26 -9.79 -2.36
N PHE A 61 -1.00 -9.61 -1.97
CA PHE A 61 -0.38 -8.29 -1.76
C PHE A 61 -0.47 -7.35 -2.98
N THR A 62 -0.01 -7.79 -4.16
CA THR A 62 0.05 -6.91 -5.34
C THR A 62 -1.35 -6.49 -5.82
N ALA A 63 -2.34 -7.39 -5.73
CA ALA A 63 -3.72 -7.09 -6.08
C ALA A 63 -4.34 -6.06 -5.11
N ALA A 64 -4.04 -6.17 -3.82
CA ALA A 64 -4.44 -5.16 -2.83
C ALA A 64 -3.85 -3.77 -3.13
N MET A 65 -2.57 -3.70 -3.53
CA MET A 65 -1.93 -2.44 -3.90
C MET A 65 -2.57 -1.81 -5.15
N ALA A 66 -2.94 -2.65 -6.12
CA ALA A 66 -3.67 -2.23 -7.31
C ALA A 66 -5.07 -1.69 -6.98
N ALA A 67 -5.84 -2.42 -6.15
CA ALA A 67 -7.19 -2.05 -5.77
C ALA A 67 -7.27 -0.74 -4.97
N LEU A 68 -6.20 -0.37 -4.27
CA LEU A 68 -6.07 0.90 -3.55
C LEU A 68 -5.57 2.05 -4.44
N GLY A 69 -5.22 1.78 -5.71
CA GLY A 69 -4.69 2.78 -6.62
C GLY A 69 -3.35 3.36 -6.17
N LEU A 70 -2.51 2.54 -5.52
CA LEU A 70 -1.20 2.96 -4.98
C LEU A 70 -0.12 3.04 -6.08
N PHE A 71 -0.32 2.34 -7.20
CA PHE A 71 0.64 2.20 -8.28
C PHE A 71 -0.06 2.32 -9.63
N SER A 72 0.67 2.79 -10.64
CA SER A 72 0.30 2.58 -12.04
C SER A 72 0.57 1.14 -12.46
N ASP A 73 -0.03 0.70 -13.57
CA ASP A 73 0.12 -0.68 -14.08
C ASP A 73 1.59 -1.09 -14.24
N ASP A 74 2.42 -0.25 -14.86
CA ASP A 74 3.86 -0.51 -15.00
C ASP A 74 4.57 -0.66 -13.65
N ALA A 75 4.17 0.13 -12.66
CA ALA A 75 4.76 0.10 -11.33
C ALA A 75 4.31 -1.14 -10.52
N LEU A 76 3.12 -1.68 -10.80
CA LEU A 76 2.66 -2.96 -10.24
C LEU A 76 3.47 -4.15 -10.77
N VAL A 77 3.82 -4.13 -12.06
CA VAL A 77 4.69 -5.18 -12.65
C VAL A 77 6.04 -5.18 -11.94
N LEU A 78 6.65 -4.00 -11.76
CA LEU A 78 7.92 -3.87 -11.04
C LEU A 78 7.77 -4.28 -9.56
N LEU A 79 6.66 -3.93 -8.92
CA LEU A 79 6.38 -4.35 -7.54
C LEU A 79 6.33 -5.87 -7.40
N GLY A 80 5.73 -6.58 -8.36
CA GLY A 80 5.72 -8.04 -8.39
C GLY A 80 7.13 -8.62 -8.34
N VAL A 81 8.04 -8.11 -9.16
CA VAL A 81 9.46 -8.52 -9.16
C VAL A 81 10.14 -8.25 -7.81
N LEU A 82 9.85 -7.11 -7.17
CA LEU A 82 10.40 -6.76 -5.86
C LEU A 82 9.90 -7.66 -4.73
N VAL A 83 8.65 -8.13 -4.82
CA VAL A 83 8.07 -9.08 -3.86
C VAL A 83 8.69 -10.46 -4.05
N GLU A 84 8.81 -10.92 -5.29
CA GLU A 84 9.42 -12.22 -5.64
C GLU A 84 10.91 -12.30 -5.29
N SER A 85 11.62 -11.17 -5.31
CA SER A 85 13.05 -11.15 -4.95
C SER A 85 13.32 -11.45 -3.47
N ALA A 86 12.28 -11.45 -2.62
CA ALA A 86 12.36 -11.66 -1.17
C ALA A 86 13.35 -10.71 -0.45
N ASP A 87 13.69 -9.58 -1.06
CA ASP A 87 14.58 -8.57 -0.49
C ASP A 87 13.76 -7.46 0.19
N HIS A 88 13.55 -7.61 1.49
CA HIS A 88 12.84 -6.65 2.32
C HIS A 88 13.46 -5.24 2.31
N ARG A 89 14.77 -5.10 2.12
CA ARG A 89 15.42 -3.78 2.04
C ARG A 89 15.07 -3.10 0.74
N LEU A 90 15.12 -3.86 -0.36
CA LEU A 90 14.79 -3.35 -1.67
C LEU A 90 13.30 -2.99 -1.78
N LEU A 91 12.41 -3.88 -1.31
CA LEU A 91 10.97 -3.63 -1.30
C LEU A 91 10.63 -2.39 -0.43
N SER A 92 11.15 -2.32 0.80
CA SER A 92 10.96 -1.16 1.67
C SER A 92 11.47 0.14 1.03
N GLY A 93 12.67 0.10 0.43
CA GLY A 93 13.25 1.25 -0.27
C GLY A 93 12.40 1.71 -1.46
N GLY A 94 11.88 0.77 -2.25
CA GLY A 94 10.98 1.04 -3.37
C GLY A 94 9.68 1.71 -2.94
N LEU A 95 9.02 1.18 -1.90
CA LEU A 95 7.81 1.77 -1.32
C LEU A 95 8.06 3.19 -0.81
N GLY A 96 9.19 3.42 -0.12
CA GLY A 96 9.59 4.74 0.35
C GLY A 96 9.77 5.75 -0.79
N LYS A 97 10.44 5.34 -1.88
CA LYS A 97 10.65 6.21 -3.05
C LYS A 97 9.37 6.54 -3.80
N ILE A 98 8.41 5.62 -3.83
CA ILE A 98 7.10 5.88 -4.42
C ILE A 98 6.30 6.85 -3.56
N ALA A 99 6.35 6.72 -2.24
CA ALA A 99 5.77 7.71 -1.33
C ALA A 99 6.36 9.11 -1.56
N ASP A 100 7.70 9.22 -1.63
CA ASP A 100 8.38 10.48 -1.92
C ASP A 100 7.95 11.08 -3.28
N LEU A 101 7.72 10.24 -4.30
CA LEU A 101 7.26 10.68 -5.63
C LEU A 101 5.82 11.21 -5.60
N ILE A 102 4.92 10.55 -4.86
CA ILE A 102 3.51 10.98 -4.72
C ILE A 102 3.44 12.30 -3.97
N GLU A 103 4.19 12.42 -2.87
CA GLU A 103 4.28 13.64 -2.08
C GLU A 103 4.80 14.82 -2.91
N ALA A 104 5.85 14.61 -3.71
CA ALA A 104 6.40 15.66 -4.59
C ALA A 104 5.44 16.11 -5.70
N LYS A 105 4.46 15.28 -6.08
CA LYS A 105 3.46 15.58 -7.12
C LYS A 105 2.17 16.19 -6.57
N SER A 106 1.99 16.21 -5.25
CA SER A 106 0.79 16.70 -4.57
C SER A 106 1.09 18.09 -3.99
N PRO A 107 0.72 19.19 -4.68
CA PRO A 107 1.02 20.56 -4.25
C PRO A 107 0.21 21.04 -3.04
#